data_AF-A0A3L7JK72-F1
#
_entry.id   AF-A0A3L7JK72-F1
#
_cell.length_a   1.000
_cell.length_b   1.000
_cell.length_c   1.000
_cell.angle_alpha   90.00
_cell.angle_beta   90.00
_cell.angle_gamma   90.00
#
_symmetry.space_group_name_H-M   'P 1'
#
loop_
_entity.id
_entity.type
_entity.pdbx_description
1 polymer ?
#
loop_
_entity_poly.entity_id
_entity_poly.type
_entity_poly.pdbx_seq_one_letter_code
_entity_poly.pdbx_strand_id
1 'polypeptide(L)' 'MTAGEFIAACASFARCHPSAVLDMPAPELAIDPRASAHHVRSTVLAARQRMKTTAKLALRQQASDPTDLFTHTTEGQLHA' A
#
# COMPACT_ATOMS: atom_id res chain seq x y z
N MET A 1 14.30 10.74 -11.59
CA MET A 1 13.14 10.43 -10.74
C MET A 1 12.70 11.72 -10.04
N THR A 2 11.45 12.12 -10.23
CA THR A 2 10.85 13.29 -9.58
C THR A 2 10.20 12.93 -8.23
N ALA A 3 9.91 13.93 -7.40
CA ALA A 3 9.17 13.71 -6.14
C ALA A 3 7.79 13.06 -6.36
N GLY A 4 7.11 13.39 -7.46
CA GLY A 4 5.82 12.81 -7.82
C GLY A 4 5.91 11.33 -8.17
N GLU A 5 6.92 10.95 -8.96
CA GLU A 5 7.18 9.54 -9.33
C GLU A 5 7.52 8.70 -8.09
N PHE A 6 8.31 9.25 -7.17
CA PHE A 6 8.61 8.60 -5.89
C PHE A 6 7.35 8.33 -5.07
N ILE A 7 6.50 9.35 -4.90
CA ILE A 7 5.24 9.22 -4.15
C ILE A 7 4.32 8.17 -4.79
N ALA A 8 4.25 8.14 -6.13
CA ALA A 8 3.45 7.17 -6.87
C ALA A 8 3.97 5.73 -6.68
N ALA A 9 5.29 5.52 -6.75
CA ALA A 9 5.91 4.22 -6.50
C ALA A 9 5.64 3.73 -5.08
N CYS A 10 5.78 4.60 -4.07
CA CYS A 10 5.44 4.32 -2.68
C CYS A 10 3.97 3.91 -2.51
N ALA A 11 3.04 4.60 -3.17
CA ALA A 11 1.62 4.27 -3.12
C ALA A 11 1.31 2.92 -3.79
N SER A 12 1.97 2.58 -4.89
CA SER A 12 1.84 1.25 -5.53
C SER A 12 2.35 0.14 -4.63
N PHE A 13 3.50 0.31 -3.99
CA PHE A 13 4.01 -0.64 -2.99
C PHE A 13 3.02 -0.86 -1.84
N ALA A 14 2.43 0.22 -1.32
CA ALA A 14 1.46 0.15 -0.23
C ALA A 14 0.15 -0.58 -0.58
N ARG A 15 -0.21 -0.67 -1.86
CA ARG A 15 -1.35 -1.50 -2.31
C ARG A 15 -1.04 -2.99 -2.27
N CYS A 16 0.17 -3.37 -2.66
CA CYS A 16 0.57 -4.78 -2.72
C CYS A 16 0.90 -5.35 -1.33
N HIS A 17 1.43 -4.52 -0.43
CA HIS A 17 1.89 -4.96 0.89
C HIS A 17 1.35 -4.06 2.02
N PRO A 18 0.01 -3.98 2.20
CA PRO A 18 -0.59 -3.01 3.10
C PRO A 18 -0.24 -3.25 4.57
N SER A 19 -0.22 -4.50 5.04
CA SER A 19 0.14 -4.82 6.44
C SER A 19 1.59 -4.44 6.76
N ALA A 20 2.52 -4.78 5.86
CA ALA A 20 3.94 -4.43 6.01
C ALA A 20 4.15 -2.91 6.12
N VAL A 21 3.37 -2.12 5.37
CA VAL A 21 3.43 -0.65 5.43
C VAL A 21 2.91 -0.08 6.75
N LEU A 22 1.96 -0.76 7.41
CA LEU A 22 1.42 -0.32 8.69
C LEU A 22 2.34 -0.68 9.86
N ASP A 23 2.99 -1.83 9.80
CA ASP A 23 3.95 -2.29 10.82
C ASP A 23 5.33 -1.63 10.68
N MET A 24 5.64 -1.06 9.51
CA MET A 24 6.95 -0.45 9.28
C MET A 24 7.14 0.82 10.14
N PRO A 25 8.23 0.88 10.93
CA PRO A 25 8.58 2.09 11.68
C PRO A 25 8.84 3.25 10.73
N ALA A 26 8.81 4.48 11.25
CA ALA A 26 9.17 5.64 10.43
C ALA A 26 10.61 5.46 9.92
N PRO A 27 10.87 5.51 8.60
CA PRO A 27 12.24 5.40 8.11
C PRO A 27 13.04 6.59 8.66
N GLU A 28 14.19 6.30 9.26
CA GLU A 28 15.18 7.34 9.53
C GLU A 28 15.69 7.84 8.18
N LEU A 29 15.35 9.08 7.82
CA LEU A 29 15.88 9.65 6.59
C LEU A 29 17.37 9.90 6.77
N ALA A 30 18.19 9.21 5.99
CA ALA A 30 19.51 9.73 5.63
C ALA A 30 19.28 10.97 4.76
N ILE A 31 19.27 12.15 5.40
CA ILE A 31 19.10 13.43 4.70
C ILE A 31 20.43 13.77 4.04
N ASP A 32 20.45 13.85 2.70
CA ASP A 32 21.58 14.42 1.97
C ASP A 32 21.78 15.88 2.43
N PRO A 33 22.94 16.26 2.98
CA PRO A 33 23.20 17.61 3.45
C PRO A 33 23.17 18.67 2.34
N ARG A 34 23.21 18.27 1.07
CA ARG A 34 23.16 19.17 -0.11
C ARG A 34 21.72 19.43 -0.58
N ALA A 35 20.78 18.59 -0.19
CA ALA A 35 19.37 18.79 -0.52
C ALA A 35 18.74 19.78 0.47
N SER A 36 17.80 20.60 0.00
CA SER A 36 16.97 21.41 0.89
C SER A 36 16.27 20.48 1.89
N ALA A 37 16.75 20.50 3.14
CA ALA A 37 16.27 19.60 4.19
C ALA A 37 14.74 19.71 4.38
N HIS A 38 14.17 20.89 4.10
CA HIS A 38 12.74 21.12 4.12
C HIS A 38 12.01 20.35 3.01
N HIS A 39 12.51 20.38 1.77
CA HIS A 39 11.90 19.68 0.63
C HIS A 39 11.96 18.15 0.81
N VAL A 40 13.11 17.64 1.26
CA VAL A 40 13.27 16.19 1.51
C VAL A 40 12.31 15.72 2.62
N ARG A 41 12.24 16.46 3.74
CA ARG A 41 11.32 16.12 4.83
C ARG A 41 9.86 16.18 4.39
N SER A 42 9.46 17.21 3.65
CA SER A 42 8.06 17.38 3.22
C SER A 42 7.64 16.30 2.21
N THR A 43 8.50 15.96 1.24
CA THR A 43 8.23 14.90 0.26
C THR A 43 8.10 13.53 0.92
N VAL A 44 8.97 13.18 1.87
CA VAL A 44 8.88 11.89 2.55
C VAL A 44 7.68 11.82 3.50
N LEU A 45 7.36 12.91 4.19
CA LEU A 45 6.14 12.97 5.00
C LEU A 45 4.88 12.78 4.13
N ALA A 46 4.82 13.45 2.98
CA ALA A 46 3.72 13.32 2.03
C ALA A 46 3.63 11.89 1.46
N ALA A 47 4.76 11.29 1.08
CA ALA A 47 4.83 9.90 0.62
C ALA A 47 4.31 8.94 1.69
N ARG A 48 4.74 9.11 2.95
CA ARG A 48 4.33 8.25 4.07
C ARG A 48 2.84 8.35 4.38
N GLN A 49 2.28 9.57 4.38
CA GLN A 49 0.84 9.74 4.59
C GLN A 49 0.03 9.07 3.47
N ARG A 50 0.49 9.19 2.23
CA ARG A 50 -0.14 8.53 1.08
C ARG A 50 -0.07 7.01 1.19
N MET A 51 1.10 6.45 1.53
CA MET A 51 1.27 5.02 1.77
C MET A 51 0.33 4.49 2.86
N LYS A 52 0.27 5.13 4.03
CA LYS A 52 -0.62 4.70 5.12
C LYS A 52 -2.08 4.76 4.74
N THR A 53 -2.49 5.81 4.03
CA THR A 53 -3.87 5.97 3.56
C THR A 53 -4.21 4.86 2.57
N THR A 54 -3.34 4.62 1.59
CA THR A 54 -3.51 3.58 0.58
C THR A 54 -3.53 2.18 1.20
N ALA A 55 -2.65 1.88 2.16
CA ALA A 55 -2.62 0.60 2.85
C ALA A 55 -3.92 0.33 3.64
N LYS A 56 -4.42 1.34 4.37
CA LYS A 56 -5.70 1.25 5.08
C LYS A 56 -6.88 1.02 4.13
N LEU A 57 -6.90 1.72 2.99
CA LEU A 57 -7.94 1.54 1.98
C LEU A 57 -7.88 0.13 1.35
N ALA A 58 -6.68 -0.36 1.03
CA ALA A 58 -6.49 -1.70 0.47
C ALA A 58 -6.99 -2.79 1.42
N LEU A 59 -6.69 -2.71 2.72
CA LEU A 59 -7.21 -3.66 3.72
C LEU A 59 -8.72 -3.60 3.85
N ARG A 60 -9.33 -2.40 3.80
CA ARG A 60 -10.79 -2.26 3.83
C ARG A 60 -11.43 -2.88 2.58
N GLN A 61 -10.83 -2.70 1.42
CA GLN A 61 -11.28 -3.31 0.17
C GLN A 61 -11.18 -4.84 0.20
N GLN A 62 -10.04 -5.38 0.66
CA GLN A 62 -9.86 -6.83 0.84
C GLN A 62 -10.84 -7.43 1.86
N ALA A 63 -11.11 -6.73 2.96
CA ALA A 63 -12.11 -7.17 3.94
C ALA A 63 -13.55 -7.11 3.41
N SER A 64 -13.80 -6.29 2.39
CA SER A 64 -15.11 -6.18 1.72
C SER A 64 -15.21 -7.00 0.45
N ASP A 65 -14.15 -7.71 0.03
CA ASP A 65 -14.17 -8.57 -1.14
C ASP A 65 -14.85 -9.90 -0.76
N PRO A 66 -16.07 -10.19 -1.26
CA PRO A 66 -16.79 -11.41 -0.95
C PRO A 66 -16.30 -12.55 -1.85
N THR A 67 -14.99 -12.80 -1.93
CA THR A 67 -14.45 -13.76 -2.90
C THR A 67 -14.70 -15.24 -2.54
N ASP A 68 -15.42 -15.59 -1.48
CA ASP A 68 -15.68 -17.02 -1.23
C ASP A 68 -16.94 -17.31 -0.41
N LEU A 69 -18.12 -17.05 -0.98
CA LEU A 69 -19.38 -17.58 -0.42
C LEU A 69 -20.23 -18.38 -1.42
N PHE A 70 -19.80 -18.52 -2.68
CA PHE A 70 -20.53 -19.30 -3.70
C PHE A 70 -19.66 -20.33 -4.45
N THR A 71 -18.45 -20.64 -3.98
CA THR A 71 -17.57 -21.65 -4.60
C THR A 71 -17.71 -23.06 -3.99
N HIS A 72 -18.71 -23.27 -3.15
CA HIS A 72 -19.14 -24.61 -2.72
C HIS A 72 -20.59 -24.80 -3.14
N THR A 73 -20.83 -25.48 -4.26
CA THR A 73 -21.90 -26.47 -4.52
C THR A 73 -22.11 -26.57 -6.03
N THR A 74 -21.43 -27.51 -6.70
CA THR A 74 -22.00 -28.39 -7.74
C THR A 74 -20.92 -29.36 -8.26
N GLU A 75 -20.29 -30.11 -7.36
CA GLU A 75 -19.81 -31.44 -7.71
C GLU A 75 -21.00 -32.39 -7.56
N GLY A 76 -21.64 -32.76 -8.67
CA GLY A 76 -22.72 -33.75 -8.61
C GLY A 76 -23.77 -33.65 -9.72
N GLN A 77 -23.36 -33.65 -11.00
CA GLN A 77 -24.29 -34.04 -12.05
C GLN A 77 -23.57 -34.70 -13.24
N LEU A 78 -22.95 -35.84 -12.96
CA LEU A 78 -22.60 -36.84 -13.98
C LEU A 78 -22.85 -38.21 -13.37
N HIS A 79 -24.11 -38.67 -13.34
CA HIS A 79 -24.39 -40.11 -13.29
C HIS A 79 -25.85 -40.37 -13.71
N ALA A 80 -25.97 -41.32 -14.64
CA ALA A 80 -27.15 -41.99 -15.20
C ALA A 80 -27.91 -41.24 -16.31
#